data_AF-A0A1V5PDB9-F1
#
_entry.id   AF-A0A1V5PDB9-F1
#
_cell.length_a   1.000
_cell.length_b   1.000
_cell.length_c   1.000
_cell.angle_alpha   90.00
_cell.angle_beta   90.00
_cell.angle_gamma   90.00
#
_symmetry.space_group_name_H-M   'P 1'
#
loop_
_entity.id
_entity.type
_entity.pdbx_description
1 polymer ?
#
loop_
_entity_poly.entity_id
_entity_poly.type
_entity_poly.pdbx_seq_one_letter_code
_entity_poly.pdbx_strand_id
1 'polypeptide(L)'
;MNIMNYGYFFIFSGIFFIFYALNLEGMGLLLLWPGMSFFIVGLAYLRRKSSVYGKRNDGKIRLINKIILFPCFLYTELLWNALRLIRREDPFNELIPGVLIGRRLTGSELPENVEAILDLTAEFSEAHEIMKKRDYYLFPILDGYVPEKKEFMNLIEKINKIKGTLYIHCAEGHGRTGMVAAALLISRGLSENVDEALKKIKEKRPAVTQRRSQYVLVKSLTEELKKLRGV
;
A
#
# COMPACT_ATOMS: atom_id res chain seq x y z
N MET A 1 -20.26 -1.12 10.09
CA MET A 1 -20.09 0.07 9.22
C MET A 1 -19.67 -0.42 7.84
N ASN A 2 -20.56 -0.39 6.85
CA ASN A 2 -20.20 -0.77 5.47
C ASN A 2 -19.17 0.23 4.98
N ILE A 3 -17.89 -0.17 4.92
CA ILE A 3 -16.84 0.66 4.36
C ILE A 3 -17.19 0.84 2.88
N MET A 4 -17.61 2.04 2.52
CA MET A 4 -17.87 2.43 1.14
C MET A 4 -16.67 2.01 0.29
N ASN A 5 -16.93 1.25 -0.78
CA ASN A 5 -15.89 0.86 -1.71
C ASN A 5 -15.25 2.13 -2.27
N TYR A 6 -13.93 2.29 -2.10
CA TYR A 6 -13.19 3.45 -2.57
C TYR A 6 -13.50 3.77 -4.04
N GLY A 7 -13.72 2.75 -4.86
CA GLY A 7 -14.14 2.93 -6.25
C GLY A 7 -15.40 3.77 -6.40
N TYR A 8 -16.47 3.45 -5.66
CA TYR A 8 -17.71 4.23 -5.73
C TYR A 8 -17.55 5.64 -5.17
N PHE A 9 -16.84 5.80 -4.06
CA PHE A 9 -16.54 7.12 -3.50
C PHE A 9 -15.88 8.04 -4.55
N PHE A 10 -14.79 7.57 -5.17
CA PHE A 10 -14.07 8.34 -6.17
C PHE A 10 -14.90 8.58 -7.44
N ILE A 11 -15.69 7.60 -7.90
CA ILE A 11 -16.60 7.77 -9.05
C ILE A 11 -17.65 8.85 -8.76
N PHE A 12 -18.34 8.78 -7.63
CA PHE A 12 -19.39 9.74 -7.30
C PHE A 12 -18.83 11.15 -7.07
N SER A 13 -17.69 11.28 -6.38
CA SER A 13 -17.00 12.57 -6.27
C SER A 13 -16.56 13.11 -7.63
N GLY A 14 -16.07 12.24 -8.53
CA GLY A 14 -15.70 12.63 -9.89
C GLY A 14 -16.89 13.16 -10.69
N ILE A 15 -18.01 12.42 -10.69
CA ILE A 15 -19.26 12.82 -11.35
C ILE A 15 -19.78 14.13 -10.77
N PHE A 16 -19.74 14.29 -9.44
CA PHE A 16 -20.15 15.52 -8.77
C PHE A 16 -19.35 16.73 -9.26
N PHE A 17 -18.02 16.66 -9.27
CA PHE A 17 -17.20 17.77 -9.75
C PHE A 17 -17.42 18.07 -11.24
N ILE A 18 -17.57 17.04 -12.08
CA ILE A 18 -17.88 17.22 -13.51
C ILE A 18 -19.23 17.91 -13.69
N PHE A 19 -20.26 17.46 -12.96
CA PHE A 19 -21.58 18.05 -13.01
C PHE A 19 -21.53 19.54 -12.66
N TYR A 20 -20.90 19.92 -11.54
CA TYR A 20 -20.76 21.33 -11.16
C TYR A 20 -19.92 22.14 -12.15
N ALA A 21 -18.87 21.54 -12.72
CA ALA A 21 -18.04 22.21 -13.73
C ALA A 21 -18.85 22.65 -14.95
N LEU A 22 -19.80 21.81 -15.39
CA LEU A 22 -20.64 22.07 -16.54
C LEU A 22 -21.78 23.07 -16.26
N ASN A 23 -22.19 23.23 -15.00
CA ASN A 23 -23.29 24.14 -14.62
C ASN A 23 -22.81 25.55 -14.23
N LEU A 24 -21.57 25.71 -13.75
CA LEU A 24 -21.06 26.99 -13.25
C LEU A 24 -20.45 27.89 -14.33
N GLU A 25 -20.14 27.34 -15.52
CA GLU A 25 -19.44 28.02 -16.63
C GLU A 25 -18.15 28.75 -16.19
N GLY A 26 -17.45 29.41 -17.12
CA GLY A 26 -16.25 30.22 -16.81
C GLY A 26 -15.19 29.48 -15.99
N MET A 27 -14.87 30.01 -14.80
CA MET A 27 -13.88 29.39 -13.89
C MET A 27 -14.35 28.05 -13.30
N GLY A 28 -15.64 27.73 -13.36
CA GLY A 28 -16.18 26.43 -12.97
C GLY A 28 -15.58 25.26 -13.76
N LEU A 29 -15.15 25.49 -15.00
CA LEU A 29 -14.49 24.47 -15.82
C LEU A 29 -13.19 23.93 -15.21
N LEU A 30 -12.56 24.65 -14.27
CA LEU A 30 -11.40 24.15 -13.52
C LEU A 30 -11.73 22.91 -12.68
N LEU A 31 -13.01 22.69 -12.33
CA LEU A 31 -13.48 21.50 -11.62
C LEU A 31 -13.47 20.24 -12.51
N LEU A 32 -13.32 20.35 -13.84
CA LEU A 32 -13.16 19.18 -14.71
C LEU A 32 -11.90 18.39 -14.37
N TRP A 33 -10.82 19.07 -13.97
CA TRP A 33 -9.56 18.39 -13.64
C TRP A 33 -9.68 17.49 -12.40
N PRO A 34 -10.14 17.96 -11.21
CA PRO A 34 -10.42 17.07 -10.09
C PRO A 34 -11.52 16.05 -10.44
N GLY A 35 -12.54 16.43 -11.19
CA GLY A 35 -13.58 15.51 -11.64
C GLY A 35 -13.04 14.31 -12.41
N MET A 36 -12.23 14.56 -13.44
CA MET A 36 -11.59 13.51 -14.24
C MET A 36 -10.57 12.72 -13.45
N SER A 37 -9.75 13.37 -12.62
CA SER A 37 -8.79 12.69 -11.74
C SER A 37 -9.47 11.67 -10.83
N PHE A 38 -10.52 12.09 -10.11
CA PHE A 38 -11.27 11.24 -9.20
C PHE A 38 -12.01 10.14 -9.96
N PHE A 39 -12.61 10.44 -11.11
CA PHE A 39 -13.27 9.44 -11.94
C PHE A 39 -12.31 8.35 -12.42
N ILE A 40 -11.12 8.73 -12.93
CA ILE A 40 -10.09 7.77 -13.38
C ILE A 40 -9.63 6.88 -12.22
N VAL A 41 -9.36 7.45 -11.04
CA VAL A 41 -8.99 6.67 -9.85
C VAL A 41 -10.12 5.74 -9.44
N GLY A 42 -11.38 6.20 -9.45
CA GLY A 42 -12.55 5.38 -9.17
C GLY A 42 -12.64 4.16 -10.10
N LEU A 43 -12.44 4.37 -11.41
CA LEU A 43 -12.37 3.29 -12.39
C LEU A 43 -11.20 2.33 -12.14
N ALA A 44 -10.05 2.85 -11.72
CA ALA A 44 -8.89 2.03 -11.35
C ALA A 44 -9.20 1.11 -10.17
N TYR A 45 -9.90 1.62 -9.15
CA TYR A 45 -10.36 0.84 -8.00
C TYR A 45 -11.40 -0.22 -8.38
N LEU A 46 -12.38 0.11 -9.22
CA LEU A 46 -13.37 -0.87 -9.69
C LEU A 46 -12.72 -1.98 -10.53
N ARG A 47 -11.71 -1.64 -11.35
CA ARG A 47 -10.95 -2.60 -12.18
C ARG A 47 -9.73 -3.22 -11.49
N ARG A 48 -9.47 -2.89 -10.24
CA ARG A 48 -8.31 -3.37 -9.45
C ARG A 48 -6.95 -3.08 -10.11
N LYS A 49 -6.83 -2.00 -10.89
CA LYS A 49 -5.67 -1.72 -11.73
C LYS A 49 -4.75 -0.67 -11.11
N SER A 50 -3.75 -1.11 -10.33
CA SER A 50 -2.77 -0.21 -9.70
C SER A 50 -1.88 0.53 -10.70
N SER A 51 -1.69 -0.03 -11.91
CA SER A 51 -0.85 0.57 -12.96
C SER A 51 -1.31 1.95 -13.43
N VAL A 52 -2.57 2.34 -13.14
CA VAL A 52 -3.11 3.68 -13.45
C VAL A 52 -2.31 4.78 -12.77
N TYR A 53 -1.76 4.53 -11.58
CA TYR A 53 -0.91 5.49 -10.91
C TYR A 53 0.46 5.65 -11.58
N GLY A 54 0.92 4.68 -12.37
CA GLY A 54 2.16 4.79 -13.15
C GLY A 54 3.42 4.90 -12.29
N LYS A 55 3.41 4.31 -11.09
CA LYS A 55 4.59 4.21 -10.23
C LYS A 55 5.59 3.20 -10.81
N ARG A 56 6.87 3.56 -10.77
CA ARG A 56 7.98 2.77 -11.35
C ARG A 56 8.92 2.27 -10.26
N ASN A 57 9.83 1.37 -10.63
CA ASN A 57 10.83 0.79 -9.74
C ASN A 57 11.87 1.79 -9.20
N ASP A 58 11.88 3.05 -9.67
CA ASP A 58 12.66 4.14 -9.06
C ASP A 58 11.88 4.87 -7.95
N GLY A 59 10.76 4.29 -7.49
CA GLY A 59 9.85 4.85 -6.49
C GLY A 59 9.03 6.05 -6.96
N LYS A 60 9.25 6.53 -8.19
CA LYS A 60 8.61 7.75 -8.71
C LYS A 60 7.40 7.40 -9.56
N ILE A 61 6.39 8.26 -9.47
CA ILE A 61 5.25 8.28 -10.38
C ILE A 61 5.61 9.07 -11.64
N ARG A 62 5.24 8.53 -12.82
CA ARG A 62 5.40 9.19 -14.13
C ARG A 62 4.79 10.60 -14.13
N LEU A 63 5.48 11.57 -14.74
CA LEU A 63 5.05 12.97 -14.75
C LEU A 63 3.64 13.16 -15.33
N ILE A 64 3.34 12.48 -16.44
CA ILE A 64 2.01 12.55 -17.06
C ILE A 64 0.92 12.05 -16.10
N ASN A 65 1.15 10.95 -15.39
CA ASN A 65 0.23 10.44 -14.38
C ASN A 65 0.13 11.43 -13.20
N LYS A 66 1.24 12.05 -12.77
CA LYS A 66 1.22 13.10 -11.73
C LYS A 66 0.35 14.27 -12.12
N ILE A 67 0.40 14.76 -13.36
CA ILE A 67 -0.40 15.89 -13.82
C ILE A 67 -1.88 15.47 -13.91
N ILE A 68 -2.19 14.38 -14.60
CA ILE A 68 -3.58 13.95 -14.80
C ILE A 68 -4.27 13.67 -13.45
N LEU A 69 -3.56 13.02 -12.53
CA LEU A 69 -4.09 12.58 -11.24
C LEU A 69 -3.72 13.52 -10.08
N PHE A 70 -3.18 14.72 -10.37
CA PHE A 70 -2.69 15.64 -9.35
C PHE A 70 -3.73 15.93 -8.26
N PRO A 71 -5.00 16.21 -8.57
CA PRO A 71 -6.00 16.46 -7.54
C PRO A 71 -6.21 15.26 -6.60
N CYS A 72 -6.21 14.03 -7.12
CA CYS A 72 -6.25 12.84 -6.28
C CYS A 72 -4.99 12.67 -5.46
N PHE A 73 -3.80 12.87 -6.05
CA PHE A 73 -2.55 12.75 -5.32
C PHE A 73 -2.44 13.77 -4.18
N LEU A 74 -2.84 15.02 -4.45
CA LEU A 74 -2.91 16.06 -3.43
C LEU A 74 -3.85 15.65 -2.30
N TYR A 75 -5.06 15.17 -2.63
CA TYR A 75 -6.00 14.65 -1.63
C TYR A 75 -5.38 13.52 -0.80
N THR A 76 -4.78 12.52 -1.43
CA THR A 76 -4.19 11.38 -0.71
C THR A 76 -2.97 11.76 0.14
N GLU A 77 -2.11 12.67 -0.34
CA GLU A 77 -0.96 13.17 0.43
C GLU A 77 -1.41 14.01 1.63
N LEU A 78 -2.42 14.88 1.45
CA LEU A 78 -2.98 15.67 2.56
C LEU A 78 -3.63 14.77 3.61
N LEU A 79 -4.45 13.82 3.17
CA LEU A 79 -5.10 12.86 4.07
C LEU A 79 -4.07 12.04 4.83
N TRP A 80 -3.05 11.52 4.16
CA TRP A 80 -1.98 10.74 4.79
C TRP A 80 -1.19 11.58 5.81
N ASN A 81 -0.79 12.80 5.46
CA ASN A 81 -0.10 13.69 6.39
C ASN A 81 -0.97 14.02 7.62
N ALA A 82 -2.27 14.25 7.43
CA ALA A 82 -3.20 14.49 8.53
C ALA A 82 -3.35 13.25 9.43
N LEU A 83 -3.58 12.07 8.86
CA LEU A 83 -3.72 10.82 9.61
C LEU A 83 -2.45 10.47 10.38
N ARG A 84 -1.27 10.69 9.78
CA ARG A 84 0.03 10.52 10.45
C ARG A 84 0.12 11.37 11.72
N LEU A 85 -0.28 12.64 11.65
CA LEU A 85 -0.23 13.56 12.78
C LEU A 85 -1.28 13.26 13.86
N ILE A 86 -2.46 12.81 13.44
CA ILE A 86 -3.58 12.52 14.35
C ILE A 86 -3.37 11.18 15.08
N ARG A 87 -2.97 10.12 14.38
CA ARG A 87 -2.91 8.77 14.94
C ARG A 87 -1.71 8.51 15.85
N ARG A 88 -0.64 9.31 15.73
CA ARG A 88 0.60 9.21 16.54
C ARG A 88 1.11 7.78 16.73
N GLU A 89 0.99 6.95 15.68
CA GLU A 89 1.54 5.60 15.66
C GLU A 89 3.05 5.64 15.37
N ASP A 90 3.78 4.66 15.90
CA ASP A 90 5.19 4.47 15.54
C ASP A 90 5.36 4.39 14.02
N PRO A 91 6.40 5.00 13.44
CA PRO A 91 6.62 4.93 11.99
C PRO A 91 6.83 3.49 11.50
N PHE A 92 7.53 2.67 12.29
CA PHE A 92 7.79 1.25 12.04
C PHE A 92 7.98 0.49 13.36
N ASN A 93 7.81 -0.82 13.31
CA ASN A 93 8.09 -1.73 14.43
C ASN A 93 8.83 -2.97 13.90
N GLU A 94 9.77 -3.50 14.68
CA GLU A 94 10.40 -4.77 14.36
C GLU A 94 9.43 -5.92 14.64
N LEU A 95 9.12 -6.69 13.59
CA LEU A 95 8.20 -7.82 13.68
C LEU A 95 8.93 -9.05 14.21
N ILE A 96 10.06 -9.37 13.58
CA ILE A 96 11.00 -10.44 13.88
C ILE A 96 12.40 -9.94 13.55
N PRO A 97 13.48 -10.57 14.07
CA PRO A 97 14.84 -10.16 13.75
C PRO A 97 15.06 -9.97 12.25
N GLY A 98 15.44 -8.76 11.85
CA GLY A 98 15.71 -8.39 10.45
C GLY A 98 14.47 -8.13 9.58
N VAL A 99 13.26 -8.07 10.14
CA VAL A 99 12.06 -7.65 9.41
C VAL A 99 11.31 -6.57 10.17
N LEU A 100 11.28 -5.37 9.59
CA LEU A 100 10.51 -4.24 10.08
C LEU A 100 9.23 -4.08 9.26
N ILE A 101 8.15 -3.66 9.93
CA ILE A 101 6.87 -3.35 9.30
C ILE A 101 6.43 -1.95 9.69
N GLY A 102 5.82 -1.20 8.77
CA GLY A 102 5.39 0.16 9.09
C GLY A 102 4.57 0.87 8.03
N ARG A 103 4.31 2.14 8.31
CA ARG A 103 3.67 3.09 7.39
C ARG A 103 4.69 3.65 6.40
N ARG A 104 4.27 4.44 5.42
CA ARG A 104 5.23 5.19 4.60
C ARG A 104 6.07 6.09 5.51
N LEU A 105 7.35 6.21 5.20
CA LEU A 105 8.29 7.02 5.98
C LEU A 105 8.59 8.35 5.29
N THR A 106 8.86 9.35 6.09
CA THR A 106 9.55 10.56 5.65
C THR A 106 11.05 10.30 5.62
N GLY A 107 11.80 11.07 4.82
CA GLY A 107 13.21 10.77 4.53
C GLY A 107 14.15 10.65 5.73
N SER A 108 13.77 11.19 6.90
CA SER A 108 14.54 11.14 8.14
C SER A 108 14.16 9.99 9.09
N GLU A 109 13.11 9.23 8.79
CA GLU A 109 12.58 8.22 9.72
C GLU A 109 13.17 6.83 9.50
N LEU A 110 13.81 6.55 8.36
CA LEU A 110 14.29 5.20 8.05
C LEU A 110 15.54 4.84 8.88
N PRO A 111 15.54 3.69 9.59
CA PRO A 111 16.74 3.22 10.29
C PRO A 111 17.91 2.97 9.34
N GLU A 112 19.13 3.24 9.81
CA GLU A 112 20.35 3.06 9.01
C GLU A 112 20.64 1.60 8.67
N ASN A 113 20.20 0.66 9.51
CA ASN A 113 20.42 -0.77 9.31
C ASN A 113 19.48 -1.40 8.28
N VAL A 114 18.50 -0.66 7.73
CA VAL A 114 17.63 -1.17 6.66
C VAL A 114 18.40 -1.26 5.36
N GLU A 115 18.48 -2.47 4.82
CA GLU A 115 19.17 -2.79 3.56
C GLU A 115 18.21 -2.92 2.39
N ALA A 116 17.00 -3.44 2.64
CA ALA A 116 15.99 -3.68 1.62
C ALA A 116 14.63 -3.08 1.99
N ILE A 117 13.90 -2.57 1.00
CA ILE A 117 12.59 -1.94 1.18
C ILE A 117 11.59 -2.58 0.24
N LEU A 118 10.48 -3.07 0.79
CA LEU A 118 9.31 -3.49 0.05
C LEU A 118 8.20 -2.44 0.20
N ASP A 119 7.96 -1.71 -0.89
CA ASP A 119 6.92 -0.70 -0.99
C ASP A 119 5.68 -1.28 -1.67
N LEU A 120 4.59 -1.31 -0.91
CA LEU A 120 3.30 -1.87 -1.36
C LEU A 120 2.36 -0.82 -1.96
N THR A 121 2.77 0.45 -2.01
CA THR A 121 1.93 1.57 -2.44
C THR A 121 2.02 1.78 -3.94
N ALA A 122 0.86 1.98 -4.57
CA ALA A 122 0.78 2.43 -5.96
C ALA A 122 0.64 3.96 -6.04
N GLU A 123 0.03 4.53 -5.01
CA GLU A 123 -0.54 5.87 -4.97
C GLU A 123 0.45 6.96 -4.48
N PHE A 124 1.56 6.57 -3.85
CA PHE A 124 2.56 7.51 -3.30
C PHE A 124 3.89 7.41 -4.05
N SER A 125 4.56 8.55 -4.27
CA SER A 125 5.98 8.51 -4.65
C SER A 125 6.85 8.28 -3.42
N GLU A 126 7.90 7.48 -3.56
CA GLU A 126 8.85 7.24 -2.48
C GLU A 126 9.88 8.38 -2.39
N ALA A 127 10.28 8.72 -1.16
CA ALA A 127 11.29 9.73 -0.91
C ALA A 127 12.68 9.24 -1.35
N HIS A 128 13.47 10.11 -1.98
CA HIS A 128 14.80 9.73 -2.47
C HIS A 128 15.72 9.21 -1.36
N GLU A 129 15.68 9.85 -0.18
CA GLU A 129 16.49 9.46 0.98
C GLU A 129 16.15 8.07 1.53
N ILE A 130 14.92 7.60 1.32
CA ILE A 130 14.50 6.24 1.71
C ILE A 130 15.17 5.21 0.80
N MET A 131 15.20 5.47 -0.50
CA MET A 131 15.75 4.53 -1.49
C MET A 131 17.28 4.56 -1.60
N LYS A 132 17.91 5.67 -1.24
CA LYS A 132 19.34 5.91 -1.44
C LYS A 132 20.19 4.85 -0.72
N LYS A 133 21.00 4.07 -1.44
CA LYS A 133 21.84 2.97 -0.91
C LYS A 133 21.06 1.77 -0.33
N ARG A 134 19.79 1.57 -0.70
CA ARG A 134 18.97 0.43 -0.29
C ARG A 134 18.43 -0.30 -1.51
N ASP A 135 18.23 -1.60 -1.39
CA ASP A 135 17.55 -2.39 -2.41
C ASP A 135 16.05 -2.10 -2.35
N TYR A 136 15.55 -1.37 -3.35
CA TYR A 136 14.14 -0.98 -3.42
C TYR A 136 13.34 -1.94 -4.28
N TYR A 137 12.30 -2.54 -3.69
CA TYR A 137 11.35 -3.43 -4.33
C TYR A 137 9.96 -2.81 -4.31
N LEU A 138 9.42 -2.55 -5.50
CA LEU A 138 8.04 -2.09 -5.67
C LEU A 138 7.11 -3.28 -5.95
N PHE A 139 6.03 -3.38 -5.17
CA PHE A 139 4.91 -4.27 -5.46
C PHE A 139 3.59 -3.52 -5.28
N PRO A 140 3.09 -2.81 -6.31
CA PRO A 140 2.05 -1.80 -6.14
C PRO A 140 0.67 -2.43 -6.00
N ILE A 141 0.08 -2.35 -4.81
CA ILE A 141 -1.26 -2.84 -4.50
C ILE A 141 -2.18 -1.67 -4.15
N LEU A 142 -3.37 -1.62 -4.76
CA LEU A 142 -4.40 -0.65 -4.37
C LEU A 142 -4.83 -0.86 -2.91
N ASP A 143 -5.10 0.24 -2.19
CA ASP A 143 -5.47 0.15 -0.80
C ASP A 143 -6.78 -0.64 -0.58
N GLY A 144 -6.73 -1.62 0.32
CA GLY A 144 -7.85 -2.52 0.60
C GLY A 144 -8.11 -3.61 -0.44
N TYR A 145 -7.22 -3.79 -1.42
CA TYR A 145 -7.30 -4.85 -2.42
C TYR A 145 -6.26 -5.94 -2.16
N VAL A 146 -6.40 -7.01 -2.93
CA VAL A 146 -5.49 -8.15 -2.97
C VAL A 146 -4.94 -8.30 -4.39
N PRO A 147 -3.66 -8.65 -4.55
CA PRO A 147 -3.06 -8.99 -5.84
C PRO A 147 -3.55 -10.36 -6.34
N GLU A 148 -3.12 -10.76 -7.54
CA GLU A 148 -3.31 -12.12 -8.01
C GLU A 148 -2.50 -13.10 -7.16
N LYS A 149 -3.06 -14.31 -6.93
CA LYS A 149 -2.45 -15.34 -6.07
C LYS A 149 -1.01 -15.68 -6.49
N LYS A 150 -0.79 -15.87 -7.80
CA LYS A 150 0.52 -16.22 -8.35
C LYS A 150 1.54 -15.10 -8.14
N GLU A 151 1.16 -13.85 -8.41
CA GLU A 151 2.03 -12.69 -8.18
C GLU A 151 2.37 -12.51 -6.70
N PHE A 152 1.38 -12.75 -5.81
CA PHE A 152 1.59 -12.71 -4.37
C PHE A 152 2.56 -13.79 -3.89
N MET A 153 2.39 -15.04 -4.34
CA MET A 153 3.31 -16.13 -3.99
C MET A 153 4.73 -15.84 -4.47
N ASN A 154 4.89 -15.35 -5.71
CA ASN A 154 6.18 -14.94 -6.25
C ASN A 154 6.82 -13.81 -5.42
N LEU A 155 6.02 -12.85 -4.95
CA LEU A 155 6.49 -11.79 -4.04
C LEU A 155 7.01 -12.40 -2.74
N ILE A 156 6.25 -13.28 -2.10
CA ILE A 156 6.63 -13.88 -0.81
C ILE A 156 7.91 -14.71 -0.96
N GLU A 157 8.01 -15.53 -2.01
CA GLU A 157 9.24 -16.27 -2.30
C GLU A 157 10.44 -15.34 -2.50
N LYS A 158 10.26 -14.23 -3.24
CA LYS A 158 11.31 -13.25 -3.48
C LYS A 158 11.80 -12.61 -2.18
N ILE A 159 10.88 -12.15 -1.32
CA ILE A 159 11.27 -11.48 -0.06
C ILE A 159 11.78 -12.46 1.00
N ASN A 160 11.45 -13.74 0.91
CA ASN A 160 12.01 -14.75 1.81
C ASN A 160 13.53 -14.87 1.64
N LYS A 161 14.00 -14.73 0.40
CA LYS A 161 15.42 -14.83 0.01
C LYS A 161 16.23 -13.55 0.25
N ILE A 162 15.58 -12.45 0.64
CA ILE A 162 16.27 -11.19 0.94
C ILE A 162 17.12 -11.39 2.20
N LYS A 163 18.41 -11.09 2.06
CA LYS A 163 19.37 -11.05 3.18
C LYS A 163 19.38 -9.64 3.78
N GLY A 164 19.77 -9.56 5.04
CA GLY A 164 19.82 -8.30 5.76
C GLY A 164 18.45 -7.83 6.24
N THR A 165 18.40 -6.58 6.70
CA THR A 165 17.20 -6.02 7.30
C THR A 165 16.21 -5.56 6.21
N LEU A 166 15.03 -6.20 6.16
CA LEU A 166 13.93 -5.88 5.26
C LEU A 166 12.89 -4.98 5.93
N TYR A 167 12.56 -3.87 5.28
CA TYR A 167 11.44 -3.01 5.68
C TYR A 167 10.24 -3.20 4.75
N ILE A 168 9.08 -3.57 5.29
CA ILE A 168 7.83 -3.76 4.54
C ILE A 168 6.84 -2.65 4.92
N HIS A 169 6.39 -1.87 3.95
CA HIS A 169 5.44 -0.79 4.23
C HIS A 169 4.33 -0.65 3.18
N CYS A 170 3.25 0.00 3.61
CA CYS A 170 2.24 0.57 2.76
C CYS A 170 2.02 2.04 3.18
N ALA A 171 0.86 2.63 2.89
CA ALA A 171 0.57 4.01 3.30
C ALA A 171 0.57 4.17 4.83
N GLU A 172 -0.27 3.38 5.52
CA GLU A 172 -0.50 3.47 6.98
C GLU A 172 0.16 2.32 7.76
N GLY A 173 0.69 1.32 7.06
CA GLY A 173 1.29 0.15 7.70
C GLY A 173 0.28 -0.80 8.32
N HIS A 174 -0.95 -0.83 7.79
CA HIS A 174 -2.05 -1.66 8.31
C HIS A 174 -2.34 -2.83 7.37
N GLY A 175 -3.38 -2.73 6.52
CA GLY A 175 -3.91 -3.89 5.78
C GLY A 175 -2.93 -4.57 4.83
N ARG A 176 -2.32 -3.80 3.91
CA ARG A 176 -1.36 -4.34 2.91
C ARG A 176 -0.09 -4.86 3.58
N THR A 177 0.50 -4.08 4.48
CA THR A 177 1.67 -4.49 5.28
C THR A 177 1.38 -5.75 6.08
N GLY A 178 0.28 -5.78 6.83
CA GLY A 178 -0.14 -6.92 7.63
C GLY A 178 -0.40 -8.16 6.77
N MET A 179 -0.93 -8.01 5.56
CA MET A 179 -1.15 -9.12 4.61
C MET A 179 0.17 -9.79 4.21
N VAL A 180 1.14 -8.99 3.78
CA VAL A 180 2.45 -9.50 3.36
C VAL A 180 3.23 -10.04 4.55
N ALA A 181 3.22 -9.34 5.68
CA ALA A 181 3.86 -9.78 6.91
C ALA A 181 3.30 -11.13 7.41
N ALA A 182 1.97 -11.32 7.36
CA ALA A 182 1.36 -12.57 7.78
C ALA A 182 1.79 -13.73 6.88
N ALA A 183 1.80 -13.51 5.56
CA ALA A 183 2.26 -14.51 4.61
C ALA A 183 3.75 -14.85 4.79
N LEU A 184 4.59 -13.84 5.07
CA LEU A 184 6.02 -14.02 5.33
C LEU A 184 6.28 -14.82 6.63
N LEU A 185 5.52 -14.57 7.70
CA LEU A 185 5.64 -15.36 8.92
C LEU A 185 5.30 -16.83 8.69
N ILE A 186 4.25 -17.12 7.92
CA ILE A 186 3.86 -18.50 7.58
C ILE A 186 4.93 -19.15 6.70
N SER A 187 5.43 -18.43 5.69
CA SER A 187 6.46 -18.95 4.79
C SER A 187 7.79 -19.22 5.48
N ARG A 188 8.11 -18.46 6.54
CA ARG A 188 9.29 -18.71 7.39
C ARG A 188 9.08 -19.77 8.48
N GLY A 189 7.88 -20.36 8.56
CA GLY A 189 7.56 -21.34 9.60
C GLY A 189 7.42 -20.73 11.00
N LEU A 190 7.28 -19.42 11.10
CA LEU A 190 7.10 -18.68 12.34
C LEU A 190 5.63 -18.55 12.73
N SER A 191 4.70 -19.05 11.92
CA SER A 191 3.27 -19.17 12.22
C SER A 191 2.65 -20.31 11.41
N GLU A 192 1.68 -21.00 11.98
CA GLU A 192 1.00 -22.13 11.35
C GLU A 192 -0.18 -21.71 10.47
N ASN A 193 -0.76 -20.53 10.71
CA ASN A 193 -1.89 -20.01 9.96
C ASN A 193 -1.98 -18.47 10.07
N VAL A 194 -2.89 -17.89 9.30
CA VAL A 194 -3.11 -16.44 9.24
C VAL A 194 -3.54 -15.84 10.59
N ASP A 195 -4.31 -16.56 11.40
CA ASP A 195 -4.81 -16.05 12.68
C ASP A 195 -3.66 -15.91 13.69
N GLU A 196 -2.79 -16.92 13.78
CA GLU A 196 -1.58 -16.88 14.60
C GLU A 196 -0.62 -15.77 14.14
N ALA A 197 -0.39 -15.67 12.83
CA ALA A 197 0.48 -14.65 12.26
C ALA A 197 -0.04 -13.24 12.59
N LEU A 198 -1.35 -13.02 12.45
CA LEU A 198 -1.97 -11.73 12.78
C LEU A 198 -1.91 -11.41 14.26
N LYS A 199 -2.01 -12.41 15.14
CA LYS A 199 -1.82 -12.22 16.57
C LYS A 199 -0.41 -11.69 16.86
N LYS A 200 0.63 -12.35 16.35
CA LYS A 200 2.03 -11.93 16.49
C LYS A 200 2.30 -10.54 15.92
N ILE A 201 1.72 -10.23 14.76
CA ILE A 201 1.84 -8.90 14.15
C ILE A 201 1.19 -7.83 15.03
N LYS A 202 0.00 -8.08 15.57
CA LYS A 202 -0.70 -7.13 16.43
C LYS A 202 -0.02 -6.89 17.77
N GLU A 203 0.72 -7.86 18.30
CA GLU A 203 1.56 -7.68 19.49
C GLU A 203 2.67 -6.64 19.24
N LYS A 204 3.20 -6.56 18.01
CA LYS A 204 4.24 -5.59 17.63
C LYS A 204 3.68 -4.28 17.07
N ARG A 205 2.54 -4.34 16.38
CA ARG A 205 1.87 -3.18 15.76
C ARG A 205 0.34 -3.32 15.87
N PRO A 206 -0.28 -2.87 16.98
CA PRO A 206 -1.70 -3.09 17.28
C PRO A 206 -2.67 -2.54 16.23
N ALA A 207 -2.28 -1.48 15.53
CA ALA A 207 -3.11 -0.83 14.51
C ALA A 207 -3.29 -1.68 13.22
N VAL A 208 -2.54 -2.77 13.06
CA VAL A 208 -2.68 -3.65 11.90
C VAL A 208 -4.09 -4.26 11.86
N THR A 209 -4.83 -3.82 10.85
CA THR A 209 -6.17 -4.30 10.52
C THR A 209 -6.20 -4.69 9.04
N GLN A 210 -6.51 -5.95 8.77
CA GLN A 210 -6.65 -6.46 7.41
C GLN A 210 -8.11 -6.37 6.97
N ARG A 211 -8.33 -6.11 5.68
CA ARG A 211 -9.65 -6.36 5.08
C ARG A 211 -9.90 -7.86 4.98
N ARG A 212 -11.18 -8.26 5.01
CA ARG A 212 -11.59 -9.66 4.84
C ARG A 212 -11.00 -10.31 3.60
N SER A 213 -10.91 -9.59 2.47
CA SER A 213 -10.29 -10.08 1.24
C SER A 213 -8.81 -10.44 1.42
N GLN A 214 -8.05 -9.60 2.14
CA GLN A 214 -6.63 -9.80 2.43
C GLN A 214 -6.41 -11.01 3.35
N TYR A 215 -7.23 -11.12 4.40
CA TYR A 215 -7.26 -12.30 5.27
C TYR A 215 -7.55 -13.58 4.48
N VAL A 216 -8.60 -13.57 3.64
CA VAL A 216 -9.01 -14.73 2.84
C VAL A 216 -7.93 -15.12 1.84
N LEU A 217 -7.22 -14.16 1.23
CA LEU A 217 -6.11 -14.45 0.33
C LEU A 217 -5.04 -15.27 1.06
N VAL A 218 -4.50 -14.75 2.17
CA VAL A 218 -3.43 -15.41 2.94
C VAL A 218 -3.92 -16.77 3.46
N LYS A 219 -5.15 -16.83 4.00
CA LYS A 219 -5.76 -18.09 4.45
C LYS A 219 -5.80 -19.13 3.34
N SER A 220 -6.23 -18.73 2.13
CA SER A 220 -6.34 -19.64 0.98
C SER A 220 -5.00 -20.14 0.44
N LEU A 221 -3.90 -19.46 0.78
CA LEU A 221 -2.54 -19.78 0.35
C LEU A 221 -1.70 -20.43 1.47
N THR A 222 -2.28 -20.70 2.64
CA THR A 222 -1.54 -21.15 3.83
C THR A 222 -0.66 -22.37 3.52
N GLU A 223 -1.21 -23.41 2.90
CA GLU A 223 -0.45 -24.64 2.59
C GLU A 223 0.64 -24.42 1.53
N GLU A 224 0.41 -23.51 0.59
CA GLU A 224 1.40 -23.15 -0.43
C GLU A 224 2.54 -22.32 0.18
N LEU A 225 2.22 -21.40 1.10
CA LEU A 225 3.20 -20.63 1.85
C LEU A 225 4.07 -21.55 2.72
N LYS A 226 3.49 -22.57 3.35
CA LYS A 226 4.27 -23.55 4.15
C LYS A 226 5.30 -24.31 3.32
N LYS A 227 5.10 -24.48 2.01
CA LYS A 227 6.10 -25.12 1.14
C LYS A 227 7.35 -24.28 0.92
N LEU A 228 7.29 -22.98 1.23
CA LEU A 228 8.44 -22.06 1.17
C LEU A 228 9.30 -22.08 2.45
N ARG A 229 8.95 -22.90 3.44
CA ARG A 229 9.72 -23.03 4.69
C ARG A 229 11.15 -23.50 4.40
N GLY A 230 12.13 -22.76 4.92
CA GLY A 230 13.56 -23.10 4.77
C GLY A 230 14.19 -22.70 3.43
N VAL A 231 13.47 -21.97 2.57
CA VAL A 231 13.98 -21.34 1.34
C VAL A 231 14.36 -19.89 1.61
#